data_AF-A0A2E0VGK0-F1
#
_entry.id   AF-A0A2E0VGK0-F1
#
_cell.length_a   1.000
_cell.length_b   1.000
_cell.length_c   1.000
_cell.angle_alpha   90.00
_cell.angle_beta   90.00
_cell.angle_gamma   90.00
#
_symmetry.space_group_name_H-M   'P 1'
#
loop_
_entity.id
_entity.type
_entity.pdbx_description
1 polymer ?
#
loop_
_entity_poly.entity_id
_entity_poly.type
_entity_poly.pdbx_seq_one_letter_code
_entity_poly.pdbx_strand_id
1 'polypeptide(L)' 'MKTLVIAEHDNASLKAATLNAVAAAGALGGDVDILVAGAGCGAAADAAAQVPGVS' A
#
# COMPACT_ATOMS: atom_id res chain seq x y z
N MET A 1 -3.37 -1.04 17.38
CA MET A 1 -2.70 0.09 16.69
C MET A 1 -3.04 -0.04 15.22
N LYS A 2 -3.27 1.07 14.51
CA LYS A 2 -3.63 1.06 13.09
C LYS A 2 -2.58 1.86 12.33
N THR A 3 -2.04 1.30 11.25
CA THR A 3 -1.00 1.93 10.43
C THR A 3 -1.60 2.28 9.08
N LEU A 4 -1.38 3.51 8.62
CA LEU A 4 -1.72 3.92 7.26
C LEU A 4 -0.44 4.04 6.45
N VAL A 5 -0.30 3.26 5.38
CA VAL A 5 0.79 3.38 4.41
C VAL A 5 0.34 4.24 3.24
N ILE A 6 1.11 5.26 2.91
CA ILE A 6 0.89 6.07 1.72
C ILE A 6 1.67 5.45 0.56
N ALA A 7 0.96 5.01 -0.47
CA ALA A 7 1.55 4.28 -1.58
C ALA A 7 2.22 5.22 -2.59
N GLU A 8 3.49 4.98 -2.86
CA GLU A 8 4.17 5.50 -4.03
C GLU A 8 3.86 4.62 -5.26
N HIS A 9 3.46 5.26 -6.37
CA HIS A 9 3.07 4.58 -7.60
C HIS A 9 3.37 5.42 -8.86
N ASP A 10 3.19 4.82 -10.03
CA ASP A 10 3.28 5.47 -11.36
C ASP A 10 1.93 5.48 -12.12
N ASN A 11 0.83 5.23 -11.41
CA ASN A 11 -0.56 5.06 -11.86
C ASN A 11 -0.88 3.68 -12.44
N ALA A 12 0.13 2.91 -12.81
CA ALA A 12 -0.04 1.53 -13.28
C ALA A 12 0.38 0.51 -12.21
N SER A 13 1.45 0.81 -11.47
CA SER A 13 2.10 -0.11 -10.55
C SER A 13 2.54 0.57 -9.26
N LEU A 14 2.63 -0.22 -8.18
CA LEU A 14 3.23 0.20 -6.93
C LEU A 14 4.75 0.16 -7.03
N LYS A 15 5.43 1.16 -6.47
CA LYS A 15 6.88 1.10 -6.32
C LYS A 15 7.27 0.17 -5.18
N ALA A 16 8.46 -0.43 -5.29
CA ALA A 16 8.97 -1.37 -4.30
C ALA A 16 9.07 -0.77 -2.88
N ALA A 17 9.30 0.54 -2.77
CA ALA A 17 9.32 1.25 -1.49
C ALA A 17 8.01 1.08 -0.70
N THR A 18 6.86 1.09 -1.39
CA THR A 18 5.54 0.86 -0.79
C THR A 18 5.44 -0.54 -0.18
N LEU A 19 5.91 -1.57 -0.88
CA LEU A 19 5.87 -2.96 -0.39
C LEU A 19 6.76 -3.16 0.85
N ASN A 20 7.94 -2.54 0.86
CA ASN A 20 8.83 -2.55 2.01
C ASN A 20 8.19 -1.87 3.23
N ALA A 21 7.49 -0.75 3.01
CA ALA A 21 6.78 -0.05 4.07
C ALA A 21 5.62 -0.87 4.64
N VAL A 22 4.83 -1.56 3.79
CA VAL A 22 3.77 -2.48 4.25
C VAL A 22 4.35 -3.63 5.05
N ALA A 23 5.44 -4.25 4.58
CA ALA A 23 6.10 -5.34 5.32
C ALA A 23 6.59 -4.88 6.71
N ALA A 24 7.19 -3.69 6.78
CA ALA A 24 7.61 -3.09 8.05
C ALA A 24 6.41 -2.81 8.97
N ALA A 25 5.31 -2.26 8.42
CA ALA A 25 4.08 -2.04 9.17
C ALA A 25 3.51 -3.34 9.74
N GLY A 26 3.50 -4.42 8.94
CA GLY A 26 3.09 -5.75 9.38
C GLY A 26 3.93 -6.29 10.55
N ALA A 27 5.24 -6.03 10.55
CA ALA A 27 6.13 -6.42 11.65
C ALA A 27 5.88 -5.64 12.95
N LEU A 28 5.33 -4.43 12.88
CA LEU A 28 4.89 -3.66 14.05
C LEU A 28 3.56 -4.19 14.63
N GLY A 29 2.82 -4.98 13.85
CA GLY A 29 1.54 -5.55 14.22
C GLY A 29 0.37 -4.58 14.12
N GLY A 30 -0.85 -5.13 14.23
CA GLY A 30 -2.10 -4.39 14.01
C GLY A 30 -2.52 -4.34 12.54
N ASP A 31 -3.58 -3.59 12.26
CA ASP A 31 -4.14 -3.46 10.91
C ASP A 31 -3.35 -2.46 10.07
N VAL A 32 -3.21 -2.74 8.78
CA VAL A 32 -2.53 -1.87 7.82
C VAL A 32 -3.51 -1.44 6.74
N ASP A 33 -3.88 -0.15 6.77
CA ASP A 33 -4.57 0.48 5.65
C ASP A 33 -3.53 0.97 4.62
N ILE A 34 -3.93 1.07 3.35
CA ILE A 34 -3.11 1.68 2.29
C ILE A 34 -3.89 2.77 1.55
N LEU A 35 -3.28 3.94 1.36
CA LEU A 35 -3.82 5.02 0.53
C LEU A 35 -3.06 5.09 -0.79
N VAL A 36 -3.79 4.92 -1.89
CA VAL A 36 -3.33 5.21 -3.26
C VAL A 36 -4.03 6.48 -3.73
N ALA A 37 -3.25 7.50 -4.10
CA ALA A 37 -3.80 8.80 -4.47
C ALA A 37 -3.13 9.33 -5.74
N GLY A 38 -3.94 9.55 -6.77
CA GLY A 38 -3.50 10.12 -8.04
C GLY A 38 -4.59 10.06 -9.11
N ALA A 39 -4.46 10.88 -10.15
CA ALA A 39 -5.37 10.80 -11.30
C ALA A 39 -5.08 9.53 -12.11
N GLY A 40 -6.10 8.70 -12.36
CA GLY A 40 -5.96 7.47 -13.14
C GLY A 40 -5.21 6.33 -12.43
N CYS A 41 -5.11 6.36 -11.10
CA CYS A 41 -4.36 5.35 -10.32
C CYS A 41 -5.09 4.01 -10.08
N GLY A 42 -6.17 3.72 -10.82
CA GLY A 42 -7.01 2.53 -10.58
C GLY A 42 -6.24 1.22 -10.58
N ALA A 43 -5.34 1.02 -11.56
CA ALA A 43 -4.51 -0.18 -11.63
C ALA A 43 -3.56 -0.31 -10.42
N ALA A 44 -2.99 0.81 -9.96
CA ALA A 44 -2.17 0.82 -8.75
C ALA A 44 -3.00 0.54 -7.48
N ALA A 45 -4.25 1.00 -7.41
CA ALA A 45 -5.16 0.71 -6.31
C ALA A 45 -5.56 -0.78 -6.28
N ASP A 46 -5.85 -1.38 -7.44
CA ASP A 46 -6.14 -2.81 -7.54
C ASP A 46 -4.92 -3.64 -7.10
N ALA A 47 -3.72 -3.25 -7.51
CA ALA A 47 -2.48 -3.89 -7.07
C ALA A 47 -2.27 -3.75 -5.55
N ALA A 48 -2.57 -2.57 -4.98
CA ALA A 48 -2.47 -2.33 -3.54
C ALA A 48 -3.42 -3.21 -2.72
N ALA A 49 -4.64 -3.44 -3.20
CA ALA A 49 -5.61 -4.31 -2.54
C ALA A 49 -5.17 -5.79 -2.49
N GLN A 50 -4.23 -6.20 -3.34
CA GLN A 50 -3.67 -7.57 -3.35
C GLN A 50 -2.42 -7.71 -2.49
N VAL A 51 -1.92 -6.63 -1.86
CA VAL A 51 -0.71 -6.70 -1.03
C VAL A 51 -1.03 -7.44 0.27
N PRO A 52 -0.30 -8.51 0.61
CA PRO A 52 -0.50 -9.23 1.87
C PRO A 52 -0.34 -8.30 3.08
N GLY A 53 -1.29 -8.40 4.02
CA GLY A 53 -1.29 -7.61 5.25
C GLY A 53 -2.06 -6.29 5.17
N VAL A 54 -2.54 -5.88 3.99
CA VAL A 54 -3.48 -4.77 3.84
C VAL A 54 -4.91 -5.23 4.18
N SER A 55 -5.65 -4.46 4.98
CA SER A 55 -7.02 -4.76 5.42
C SER A 55 -7.98 -3.56 5.41
#